data_AF-A0A9X4NR27-F1
#
_entry.id   AF-A0A9X4NR27-F1
#
_cell.length_a   1.000
_cell.length_b   1.000
_cell.length_c   1.000
_cell.angle_alpha   90.00
_cell.angle_beta   90.00
_cell.angle_gamma   90.00
#
_symmetry.space_group_name_H-M   'P 1'
#
loop_
_entity.id
_entity.type
_entity.pdbx_description
1 polymer ?
#
loop_
_entity_poly.entity_id
_entity_poly.type
_entity_poly.pdbx_seq_one_letter_code
_entity_poly.pdbx_strand_id
1 'polypeptide(L)'
;MDNTNAQVIDTVNQIQLATMAPQVVMTSGAGKAYQSVAQSTAIAVQDSADALRNLSTIATTAIGVAMAQLLATKDVKYVEVITAAQQVMTQANVEFGQVGATAANVIKGYPAG
;
A
#
# COMPACT_ATOMS: atom_id res chain seq x y z
N MET A 1 -29.03 41.28 36.95
CA MET A 1 -27.94 41.17 35.94
C MET A 1 -27.85 39.71 35.53
N ASP A 2 -27.56 39.48 34.26
CA ASP A 2 -28.23 38.50 33.40
C ASP A 2 -27.69 37.06 33.53
N ASN A 3 -28.49 36.15 34.12
CA ASN A 3 -28.14 34.74 34.34
C ASN A 3 -27.98 33.96 33.01
N THR A 4 -28.62 34.48 31.96
CA THR A 4 -28.53 33.98 30.58
C THR A 4 -27.09 34.04 30.07
N ASN A 5 -26.36 35.10 30.40
CA ASN A 5 -24.99 35.30 29.94
C ASN A 5 -24.01 34.32 30.61
N ALA A 6 -24.26 33.97 31.88
CA ALA A 6 -23.49 32.96 32.60
C ALA A 6 -23.69 31.55 32.01
N GLN A 7 -24.93 31.18 31.66
CA GLN A 7 -25.24 29.90 31.02
C GLN A 7 -24.65 29.76 29.62
N VAL A 8 -24.60 30.86 28.85
CA VAL A 8 -23.95 30.88 27.52
C VAL A 8 -22.45 30.66 27.66
N ILE A 9 -21.77 31.36 28.58
CA ILE A 9 -20.33 31.19 28.80
C ILE A 9 -19.99 29.77 29.27
N ASP A 10 -20.79 29.20 30.18
CA ASP A 10 -20.60 27.83 30.65
C ASP A 10 -20.77 26.81 29.51
N THR A 11 -21.81 26.98 28.67
CA THR A 11 -22.03 26.13 27.50
C THR A 11 -20.86 26.21 26.50
N VAL A 12 -20.32 27.40 26.24
CA VAL A 12 -19.15 27.58 25.36
C VAL A 12 -17.92 26.89 25.94
N ASN A 13 -17.66 27.03 27.24
CA ASN A 13 -16.55 26.35 27.90
C ASN A 13 -16.68 24.82 27.85
N GLN A 14 -17.89 24.30 28.04
CA GLN A 14 -18.16 22.86 27.93
C GLN A 14 -17.98 22.34 26.50
N ILE A 15 -18.42 23.08 25.48
CA ILE A 15 -18.18 22.73 24.07
C ILE A 15 -16.70 22.76 23.74
N GLN A 16 -15.96 23.75 24.25
CA GLN A 16 -14.53 23.86 24.01
C GLN A 16 -13.77 22.70 24.66
N LEU A 17 -14.14 22.29 25.87
CA LEU A 17 -13.58 21.09 26.52
C LEU A 17 -13.95 19.82 25.75
N ALA A 18 -15.21 19.66 25.32
CA ALA A 18 -15.66 18.48 24.60
C ALA A 18 -15.03 18.33 23.20
N THR A 19 -14.55 19.42 22.59
CA THR A 19 -13.95 19.40 21.24
C THR A 19 -12.42 19.48 21.25
N MET A 20 -11.83 20.07 22.29
CA MET A 20 -10.38 20.29 22.40
C MET A 20 -9.73 19.55 23.57
N ALA A 21 -10.47 18.69 24.29
CA ALA A 21 -9.87 17.82 25.30
C ALA A 21 -8.71 17.00 24.68
N PRO A 22 -7.61 16.80 25.44
CA PRO A 22 -6.46 16.02 24.98
C PRO A 22 -6.84 14.66 24.40
N GLN A 23 -7.88 14.01 24.95
CA GLN A 23 -8.39 12.74 24.45
C GLN A 23 -8.97 12.83 23.03
N VAL A 24 -9.72 13.89 22.71
CA VAL A 24 -10.33 14.08 21.38
C VAL A 24 -9.25 14.37 20.34
N VAL A 25 -8.25 15.16 20.72
CA VAL A 25 -7.08 15.45 19.86
C VAL A 25 -6.26 14.17 19.64
N MET A 26 -6.07 13.35 20.67
CA MET A 26 -5.33 12.09 20.58
C MET A 26 -6.07 11.05 19.72
N THR A 27 -7.36 10.83 19.95
CA THR A 27 -8.17 9.89 19.16
C THR A 27 -8.34 10.38 17.72
N SER A 28 -8.59 11.67 17.49
CA SER A 28 -8.63 12.23 16.13
C SER A 28 -7.27 12.15 15.42
N GLY A 29 -6.18 12.39 16.15
CA GLY A 29 -4.81 12.26 15.64
C GLY A 29 -4.47 10.82 15.26
N ALA A 30 -4.81 9.87 16.12
CA ALA A 30 -4.65 8.44 15.86
C ALA A 30 -5.48 7.99 14.64
N GLY A 31 -6.73 8.42 14.53
CA GLY A 31 -7.57 8.12 13.36
C GLY A 31 -7.01 8.70 12.05
N LYS A 32 -6.49 9.93 12.07
CA LYS A 32 -5.81 10.53 10.90
C LYS A 32 -4.52 9.80 10.54
N ALA A 33 -3.71 9.43 11.54
CA ALA A 33 -2.51 8.65 11.34
C ALA A 33 -2.83 7.27 10.73
N TYR A 34 -3.84 6.58 11.26
CA TYR A 34 -4.34 5.32 10.70
C TYR A 34 -4.76 5.46 9.24
N GLN A 35 -5.56 6.50 8.91
CA GLN A 35 -5.98 6.75 7.54
C GLN A 35 -4.79 6.99 6.60
N SER A 36 -3.79 7.78 7.03
CA SER A 36 -2.58 8.06 6.25
C SER A 36 -1.73 6.80 6.03
N VAL A 37 -1.57 5.97 7.07
CA VAL A 37 -0.86 4.69 7.00
C VAL A 37 -1.61 3.70 6.10
N ALA A 38 -2.92 3.58 6.26
CA ALA A 38 -3.75 2.72 5.41
C ALA A 38 -3.66 3.14 3.94
N GLN A 39 -3.70 4.45 3.65
CA GLN A 39 -3.59 4.97 2.28
C GLN A 39 -2.22 4.71 1.67
N SER A 40 -1.13 5.06 2.37
CA SER A 40 0.23 4.82 1.88
C SER A 40 0.52 3.34 1.67
N THR A 41 0.00 2.49 2.56
CA THR A 41 0.06 1.04 2.42
C THR A 41 -0.71 0.54 1.19
N ALA A 42 -1.91 1.06 0.95
CA ALA A 42 -2.70 0.72 -0.22
C ALA A 42 -1.98 1.12 -1.53
N ILE A 43 -1.35 2.30 -1.56
CA ILE A 43 -0.54 2.76 -2.69
C ILE A 43 0.64 1.80 -2.93
N ALA A 44 1.37 1.42 -1.88
CA ALA A 44 2.49 0.49 -2.03
C ALA A 44 2.08 -0.87 -2.62
N VAL A 45 0.91 -1.39 -2.22
CA VAL A 45 0.36 -2.63 -2.80
C VAL A 45 -0.04 -2.42 -4.27
N GLN A 46 -0.63 -1.27 -4.63
CA GLN A 46 -0.99 -0.94 -6.01
C GLN A 46 0.26 -0.83 -6.90
N ASP A 47 1.27 -0.08 -6.46
CA ASP A 47 2.54 0.07 -7.19
C ASP A 47 3.21 -1.29 -7.43
N SER A 48 3.18 -2.16 -6.42
CA SER A 48 3.73 -3.51 -6.53
C SER A 48 2.92 -4.39 -7.50
N ALA A 49 1.59 -4.27 -7.53
CA ALA A 49 0.75 -4.96 -8.51
C ALA A 49 1.05 -4.48 -9.95
N ASP A 50 1.27 -3.18 -10.13
CA ASP A 50 1.62 -2.61 -11.42
C ASP A 50 3.02 -3.02 -11.88
N ALA A 51 3.99 -3.07 -10.96
CA ALA A 51 5.31 -3.63 -11.23
C ALA A 51 5.23 -5.10 -11.68
N LEU A 52 4.45 -5.93 -10.98
CA LEU A 52 4.22 -7.33 -11.35
C LEU A 52 3.60 -7.45 -12.76
N ARG A 53 2.61 -6.62 -13.09
CA ARG A 53 1.99 -6.60 -14.42
C ARG A 53 3.01 -6.24 -15.49
N ASN A 54 3.78 -5.17 -15.28
CA ASN A 54 4.79 -4.70 -16.23
C ASN A 54 5.89 -5.76 -16.47
N LEU A 55 6.42 -6.35 -15.40
CA LEU A 55 7.43 -7.41 -15.49
C LEU A 55 6.88 -8.67 -16.17
N SER A 56 5.62 -9.04 -15.88
CA SER A 56 4.98 -10.19 -16.53
C SER A 56 4.81 -9.99 -18.04
N THR A 57 4.45 -8.78 -18.47
CA THR A 57 4.39 -8.43 -19.90
C THR A 57 5.76 -8.54 -20.55
N ILE A 58 6.79 -7.90 -19.97
CA ILE A 58 8.16 -7.92 -20.50
C ILE A 58 8.69 -9.36 -20.60
N ALA A 59 8.55 -10.15 -19.53
CA ALA A 59 9.00 -11.52 -19.46
C ALA A 59 8.29 -12.40 -20.51
N THR A 60 6.97 -12.27 -20.65
CA THR A 60 6.21 -13.04 -21.65
C THR A 60 6.64 -12.68 -23.07
N THR A 61 6.88 -11.41 -23.37
CA THR A 61 7.42 -10.98 -24.67
C THR A 61 8.82 -11.54 -24.92
N ALA A 62 9.71 -11.49 -23.91
CA ALA A 62 11.06 -12.04 -24.02
C ALA A 62 11.04 -13.55 -24.27
N ILE A 63 10.19 -14.29 -23.54
CA ILE A 63 9.97 -15.74 -23.74
C ILE A 63 9.48 -16.01 -25.16
N GLY A 64 8.50 -15.25 -25.66
CA GLY A 64 7.98 -15.39 -27.03
C GLY A 64 9.06 -15.25 -28.10
N VAL A 65 9.88 -14.19 -28.00
CA VAL A 65 10.99 -13.95 -28.93
C VAL A 65 12.06 -15.04 -28.83
N ALA A 66 12.45 -15.43 -27.61
CA ALA A 66 13.45 -16.47 -27.40
C ALA A 66 12.99 -17.84 -27.91
N MET A 67 11.71 -18.19 -27.72
CA MET A 67 11.13 -19.41 -28.27
C MET A 67 11.15 -19.41 -29.80
N ALA A 68 10.78 -18.29 -30.44
CA ALA A 68 10.83 -18.18 -31.89
C ALA A 68 12.25 -18.42 -32.43
N GLN A 69 13.26 -17.83 -31.76
CA GLN A 69 14.66 -18.00 -32.13
C GLN A 69 15.18 -19.42 -31.89
N LEU A 70 14.82 -20.04 -30.76
CA LEU A 70 15.14 -21.44 -30.48
C LEU A 70 14.60 -22.36 -31.57
N LEU A 71 13.34 -22.16 -32.00
CA LEU A 71 12.71 -22.98 -33.03
C LEU A 71 13.38 -22.81 -34.39
N ALA A 72 13.74 -21.58 -34.75
CA ALA A 72 14.34 -21.22 -36.03
C ALA A 72 15.81 -21.65 -36.15
N THR A 73 16.60 -21.46 -35.08
CA THR A 73 18.05 -21.66 -35.11
C THR A 73 18.50 -22.99 -34.51
N LYS A 74 17.67 -23.63 -33.68
CA LYS A 74 18.02 -24.76 -32.82
C LYS A 74 19.15 -24.46 -31.81
N ASP A 75 19.48 -23.19 -31.61
CA ASP A 75 20.51 -22.76 -30.66
C ASP A 75 19.95 -22.78 -29.24
N VAL A 76 20.55 -23.63 -28.39
CA VAL A 76 20.09 -23.86 -27.02
C VAL A 76 20.30 -22.66 -26.10
N LYS A 77 21.12 -21.65 -26.48
CA LYS A 77 21.31 -20.44 -25.66
C LYS A 77 20.00 -19.69 -25.40
N TYR A 78 19.01 -19.82 -26.30
CA TYR A 78 17.71 -19.19 -26.13
C TYR A 78 16.89 -19.83 -24.99
N VAL A 79 17.22 -21.05 -24.56
CA VAL A 79 16.66 -21.67 -23.36
C VAL A 79 17.06 -20.87 -22.11
N GLU A 80 18.29 -20.35 -22.03
CA GLU A 80 18.75 -19.55 -20.90
C GLU A 80 17.93 -18.26 -20.75
N VAL A 81 17.61 -17.60 -21.87
CA VAL A 81 16.75 -16.40 -21.88
C VAL A 81 15.34 -16.73 -21.39
N ILE A 82 14.77 -17.86 -21.84
CA ILE A 82 13.46 -18.33 -21.40
C ILE A 82 13.47 -18.58 -19.89
N THR A 83 14.48 -19.29 -19.37
CA THR A 83 14.61 -19.57 -17.94
C THR A 83 14.79 -18.30 -17.12
N ALA A 84 15.63 -17.36 -17.57
CA ALA A 84 15.83 -16.08 -16.89
C ALA A 84 14.53 -15.25 -16.82
N ALA A 85 13.78 -15.19 -17.93
CA ALA A 85 12.49 -14.48 -17.96
C ALA A 85 11.44 -15.13 -17.05
N GLN A 86 11.40 -16.47 -16.97
CA GLN A 86 10.55 -17.19 -16.02
C GLN A 86 10.94 -16.87 -14.57
N GLN A 87 12.23 -16.81 -14.25
CA GLN A 87 12.71 -16.43 -12.92
C GLN A 87 12.30 -15.00 -12.53
N VAL A 88 12.36 -14.05 -13.46
CA VAL A 88 11.87 -12.67 -13.23
C VAL A 88 10.39 -12.69 -12.83
N MET A 89 9.55 -13.49 -13.51
CA MET A 89 8.13 -13.60 -13.14
C MET A 89 7.92 -14.24 -11.77
N THR A 90 8.70 -15.28 -11.43
CA THR A 90 8.63 -15.89 -10.10
C THR A 90 9.02 -14.90 -9.02
N GLN A 91 10.12 -14.17 -9.22
CA GLN A 91 10.61 -13.19 -8.26
C GLN A 91 9.62 -12.03 -8.08
N ALA A 92 9.03 -11.52 -9.17
CA ALA A 92 8.02 -10.48 -9.10
C ALA A 92 6.77 -10.90 -8.28
N ASN A 93 6.35 -12.16 -8.40
CA ASN A 93 5.24 -12.69 -7.59
C ASN A 93 5.61 -12.78 -6.10
N VAL A 94 6.83 -13.18 -5.79
CA VAL A 94 7.35 -13.22 -4.40
C VAL A 94 7.37 -11.81 -3.82
N GLU A 95 7.90 -10.84 -4.55
CA GLU A 95 7.96 -9.43 -4.12
C GLU A 95 6.56 -8.85 -3.88
N PHE A 96 5.61 -9.10 -4.79
CA PHE A 96 4.23 -8.67 -4.60
C PHE A 96 3.61 -9.26 -3.32
N GLY A 97 3.83 -10.56 -3.07
CA GLY A 97 3.40 -11.21 -1.84
C GLY A 97 4.04 -10.61 -0.58
N GLN A 98 5.34 -10.29 -0.64
CA GLN A 98 6.07 -9.68 0.48
C GLN A 98 5.59 -8.25 0.78
N VAL A 99 5.32 -7.44 -0.26
CA VAL A 99 4.74 -6.11 -0.10
C VAL A 99 3.35 -6.21 0.53
N GLY A 100 2.50 -7.14 0.06
CA GLY A 100 1.19 -7.38 0.65
C GLY A 100 1.23 -7.82 2.11
N ALA A 101 2.16 -8.70 2.48
CA ALA A 101 2.35 -9.13 3.87
C ALA A 101 2.87 -7.99 4.77
N THR A 102 3.84 -7.23 4.27
CA THR A 102 4.40 -6.07 4.99
C THR A 102 3.32 -5.00 5.20
N ALA A 103 2.56 -4.69 4.15
CA ALA A 103 1.39 -3.82 4.19
C ALA A 103 0.39 -4.21 5.29
N ALA A 104 -0.01 -5.49 5.33
CA ALA A 104 -0.93 -5.99 6.35
C ALA A 104 -0.36 -5.84 7.77
N ASN A 105 0.94 -6.03 7.96
CA ASN A 105 1.60 -5.87 9.26
C ASN A 105 1.68 -4.39 9.67
N VAL A 106 1.97 -3.48 8.74
CA VAL A 106 2.02 -2.05 9.00
C VAL A 106 0.65 -1.53 9.47
N ILE A 107 -0.44 -1.91 8.79
CA ILE A 107 -1.80 -1.49 9.19
C ILE A 107 -2.17 -2.03 10.58
N LYS A 108 -1.82 -3.27 10.90
CA LYS A 108 -2.06 -3.85 12.25
C LYS A 108 -1.30 -3.11 13.35
N GLY A 109 -0.16 -2.50 13.02
CA GLY A 109 0.66 -1.73 13.96
C GLY A 109 0.09 -0.35 14.31
N TYR A 110 -0.92 0.13 13.58
CA TYR A 110 -1.57 1.42 13.83
C TYR A 110 -3.00 1.21 14.32
N PRO A 111 -3.34 1.55 15.57
CA PRO A 111 -4.72 1.53 16.04
C PRO A 111 -5.52 2.68 15.39
N ALA A 112 -6.80 2.43 15.08
CA ALA A 112 -7.69 3.41 14.46
C ALA A 112 -8.12 4.56 15.40
N GLY A 113 -7.61 4.59 16.64
CA GLY A 113 -8.01 5.51 17.71
C GLY A 113 -9.01 4.91 18.68
#